data_AF-A0A6C0BBM9-F1
#
_entry.id   AF-A0A6C0BBM9-F1
#
_cell.length_a   1.000
_cell.length_b   1.000
_cell.length_c   1.000
_cell.angle_alpha   90.00
_cell.angle_beta   90.00
_cell.angle_gamma   90.00
#
_symmetry.space_group_name_H-M   'P 1'
#
loop_
_entity.id
_entity.type
_entity.pdbx_description
1 polymer ?
#
loop_
_entity_poly.entity_id
_entity_poly.type
_entity_poly.pdbx_seq_one_letter_code
_entity_poly.pdbx_strand_id
1 'polypeptide(L)'
;MEGPQLSSAEYEERKVFLEDMKRLVKSEQENLFRILKQEKADYSENSNGIFFDVTKLPTPLFNKLKEFMEFCHKTRKEFVEREEEERKAQDCLNLAHDE
;
A
#
# COMPACT_ATOMS: atom_id res chain seq x y z
N MET A 1 -8.25 11.58 28.07
CA MET A 1 -7.39 10.46 27.67
C MET A 1 -6.41 11.01 26.67
N GLU A 2 -5.17 11.24 27.09
CA GLU A 2 -4.09 11.62 26.17
C GLU A 2 -3.79 10.41 25.28
N GLY A 3 -3.68 10.64 23.97
CA GLY A 3 -3.34 9.60 23.02
C GLY A 3 -1.90 9.10 23.25
N PRO A 4 -1.48 8.00 22.61
CA PRO A 4 -0.11 7.54 22.69
C PRO A 4 0.85 8.65 22.27
N GLN A 5 1.83 8.98 23.12
CA GLN A 5 2.87 9.95 22.79
C GLN A 5 3.84 9.29 21.80
N LEU A 6 3.61 9.46 20.50
CA LEU A 6 4.52 8.97 19.46
C LEU A 6 5.86 9.71 19.55
N SER A 7 6.95 8.98 19.31
CA SER A 7 8.24 9.63 19.06
C SER A 7 8.20 10.44 17.75
N SER A 8 9.07 11.44 17.62
CA SER A 8 9.18 12.23 16.39
C SER A 8 9.46 11.35 15.17
N ALA A 9 10.24 10.27 15.35
CA ALA A 9 10.56 9.32 14.29
C ALA A 9 9.31 8.51 13.84
N GLU A 10 8.55 7.96 14.79
CA GLU A 10 7.32 7.22 14.48
C GLU A 10 6.25 8.11 13.84
N TYR A 11 6.17 9.38 14.24
CA TYR A 11 5.26 10.34 13.64
C TYR A 11 5.60 10.58 12.16
N GLU A 12 6.87 10.83 11.85
CA GLU A 12 7.28 11.06 10.46
C GLU A 12 7.09 9.80 9.61
N GLU A 13 7.34 8.61 10.16
CA GLU A 13 7.08 7.35 9.48
C GLU A 13 5.59 7.15 9.14
N ARG A 14 4.70 7.44 10.10
CA ARG A 14 3.23 7.38 9.89
C ARG A 14 2.75 8.40 8.87
N LYS A 15 3.42 9.56 8.78
CA LYS A 15 3.14 10.59 7.77
C LYS A 15 3.56 10.15 6.37
N VAL A 16 4.72 9.51 6.23
CA VAL A 16 5.14 8.90 4.95
C VAL A 16 4.13 7.83 4.51
N PHE A 17 3.74 6.94 5.42
CA PHE A 17 2.73 5.92 5.15
C PHE A 17 1.40 6.52 4.66
N LEU A 18 0.95 7.64 5.25
CA LEU A 18 -0.26 8.33 4.82
C LEU A 18 -0.17 8.84 3.37
N GLU A 19 0.99 9.35 2.96
CA GLU A 19 1.20 9.79 1.57
C GLU A 19 1.21 8.60 0.59
N ASP A 20 1.80 7.47 0.98
CA ASP A 20 1.81 6.24 0.16
C ASP A 20 0.41 5.65 0.01
N MET A 21 -0.41 5.71 1.07
CA MET A 21 -1.82 5.27 1.02
C MET A 21 -2.64 5.95 -0.09
N LYS A 22 -2.35 7.23 -0.40
CA LYS A 22 -3.07 7.96 -1.46
C LYS A 22 -2.82 7.40 -2.85
N ARG A 23 -1.76 6.60 -3.03
CA ARG A 23 -1.37 5.99 -4.31
C ARG A 23 -1.94 4.58 -4.49
N LEU A 24 -2.55 4.03 -3.45
CA LEU A 24 -3.14 2.70 -3.53
C LEU A 24 -4.32 2.69 -4.50
N VAL A 25 -4.39 1.67 -5.36
CA VAL A 25 -5.58 1.42 -6.17
C VAL A 25 -6.69 0.81 -5.33
N LYS A 26 -7.92 0.81 -5.83
CA LYS A 26 -9.11 0.36 -5.08
C LYS A 26 -8.95 -1.03 -4.45
N SER A 27 -8.41 -2.01 -5.18
CA SER A 27 -8.22 -3.37 -4.67
C SER A 27 -7.21 -3.43 -3.51
N GLU A 28 -6.17 -2.59 -3.53
CA GLU A 28 -5.20 -2.49 -2.46
C GLU A 28 -5.79 -1.78 -1.24
N GLN A 29 -6.59 -0.73 -1.45
CA GLN A 29 -7.34 -0.06 -0.38
C GLN A 29 -8.32 -1.02 0.31
N GLU A 30 -9.03 -1.87 -0.45
CA GLU A 30 -9.93 -2.89 0.10
C GLU A 30 -9.17 -3.92 0.94
N ASN A 31 -7.99 -4.36 0.49
CA ASN A 31 -7.16 -5.29 1.26
C ASN A 31 -6.58 -4.65 2.53
N LEU A 32 -6.14 -3.38 2.44
CA LEU A 32 -5.72 -2.61 3.61
C LEU A 32 -6.87 -2.53 4.64
N PHE A 33 -8.09 -2.26 4.18
CA PHE A 33 -9.26 -2.26 5.05
C PHE A 33 -9.55 -3.63 5.66
N ARG A 34 -9.34 -4.74 4.93
CA ARG A 34 -9.46 -6.09 5.49
C ARG A 34 -8.49 -6.31 6.65
N ILE A 35 -7.25 -5.83 6.55
CA ILE A 35 -6.27 -5.89 7.64
C ILE A 35 -6.77 -5.10 8.86
N LEU A 36 -7.24 -3.86 8.65
CA LEU A 36 -7.81 -3.03 9.73
C LEU A 36 -8.97 -3.75 10.44
N LYS A 37 -9.87 -4.39 9.66
CA LYS A 37 -11.02 -5.11 10.19
C LYS A 37 -10.62 -6.38 10.94
N GLN A 38 -9.66 -7.15 10.43
CA GLN A 38 -9.13 -8.36 11.09
C GLN A 38 -8.50 -8.04 12.44
N GLU A 39 -7.76 -6.93 12.51
CA GLU A 39 -7.07 -6.48 13.72
C GLU A 39 -7.94 -5.64 14.64
N LYS A 40 -9.24 -5.49 14.32
CA LYS A 40 -10.24 -4.73 15.08
C LYS A 40 -9.79 -3.29 15.37
N ALA A 41 -9.21 -2.64 14.37
CA ALA A 41 -8.82 -1.24 14.47
C ALA A 41 -10.03 -0.33 14.67
N ASP A 42 -9.83 0.79 15.36
CA ASP A 42 -10.85 1.83 15.45
C ASP A 42 -10.92 2.61 14.13
N TYR A 43 -12.08 2.55 13.47
CA TYR A 43 -12.40 3.32 12.28
C TYR A 43 -13.87 3.76 12.32
N SER A 44 -14.18 4.77 11.52
CA SER A 44 -15.56 5.20 11.24
C SER A 44 -15.89 4.90 9.78
N GLU A 45 -17.15 4.55 9.54
CA GLU A 45 -17.67 4.21 8.22
C GLU A 45 -18.93 5.03 7.96
N ASN A 46 -19.03 5.62 6.76
CA ASN A 46 -20.25 6.22 6.27
C ASN A 46 -20.38 5.98 4.75
N SER A 47 -21.42 6.52 4.13
CA SER A 47 -21.66 6.37 2.68
C SER A 47 -20.53 6.89 1.79
N ASN A 48 -19.63 7.72 2.31
CA ASN A 48 -18.50 8.30 1.58
C ASN A 48 -17.20 7.51 1.76
N GLY A 49 -17.15 6.55 2.70
CA GLY A 49 -15.99 5.68 2.89
C GLY A 49 -15.63 5.39 4.34
N ILE A 50 -14.40 4.91 4.51
CA ILE A 50 -13.79 4.52 5.79
C ILE A 50 -12.77 5.58 6.21
N PHE A 51 -12.82 5.99 7.48
CA PHE A 51 -11.90 6.96 8.05
C PHE A 51 -11.30 6.42 9.34
N PHE A 52 -9.99 6.49 9.48
CA PHE A 52 -9.27 6.07 10.67
C PHE A 52 -8.08 7.00 10.91
N ASP A 53 -7.61 7.04 12.15
CA ASP A 53 -6.51 7.90 12.57
C ASP A 53 -5.20 7.10 12.61
N VAL A 54 -4.31 7.34 11.65
CA VAL A 54 -3.02 6.64 11.56
C VAL A 54 -2.19 6.84 12.83
N THR A 55 -2.31 7.98 13.53
CA THR A 55 -1.54 8.24 14.76
C THR A 55 -2.01 7.40 15.94
N LYS A 56 -3.29 6.97 15.93
CA LYS A 56 -3.89 6.17 17.00
C LYS A 56 -3.75 4.67 16.78
N LEU A 57 -3.27 4.23 15.62
CA LEU A 57 -3.08 2.81 15.36
C LEU A 57 -2.02 2.23 16.30
N PRO A 58 -2.29 1.08 16.96
CA PRO A 58 -1.27 0.35 17.70
C PRO A 58 -0.04 0.07 16.81
N THR A 59 1.17 0.22 17.35
CA THR A 59 2.41 -0.03 16.61
C THR A 59 2.44 -1.41 15.91
N PRO A 60 1.97 -2.52 16.52
CA PRO A 60 1.91 -3.81 15.83
C PRO A 60 1.02 -3.80 14.58
N LEU A 61 -0.12 -3.10 14.65
CA LEU A 61 -1.03 -2.96 13.51
C LEU A 61 -0.40 -2.06 12.44
N PHE A 62 0.20 -0.93 12.82
CA PHE A 62 0.88 -0.05 11.90
C PHE A 62 1.99 -0.79 11.12
N ASN A 63 2.79 -1.62 11.80
CA ASN A 63 3.83 -2.42 11.15
C ASN A 63 3.25 -3.40 10.11
N LYS A 64 2.14 -4.08 10.43
CA LYS A 64 1.45 -4.95 9.46
C LYS A 64 0.97 -4.19 8.22
N LEU A 65 0.42 -2.99 8.41
CA LEU A 65 -0.01 -2.15 7.29
C LEU A 65 1.18 -1.68 6.45
N LYS A 66 2.31 -1.38 7.10
CA LYS A 66 3.55 -1.01 6.42
C LYS A 66 4.11 -2.17 5.59
N GLU A 67 4.17 -3.38 6.14
CA GLU A 67 4.57 -4.58 5.39
C GLU A 67 3.66 -4.81 4.17
N PHE A 68 2.35 -4.61 4.31
CA PHE A 68 1.42 -4.68 3.19
C PHE A 68 1.69 -3.59 2.14
N MET A 69 2.04 -2.37 2.57
CA MET A 69 2.40 -1.29 1.66
C MET A 69 3.65 -1.64 0.84
N GLU A 70 4.70 -2.13 1.51
CA GLU A 70 5.94 -2.59 0.87
C GLU A 70 5.67 -3.72 -0.13
N PHE A 71 4.80 -4.66 0.21
CA PHE A 71 4.33 -5.70 -0.69
C PHE A 71 3.69 -5.11 -1.95
N CYS A 72 2.77 -4.14 -1.83
CA CYS A 72 2.14 -3.49 -2.98
C CYS A 72 3.17 -2.79 -3.88
N HIS A 73 4.14 -2.08 -3.30
CA HIS A 73 5.21 -1.43 -4.07
C HIS A 73 6.05 -2.44 -4.85
N LYS A 74 6.44 -3.54 -4.19
CA LYS A 74 7.23 -4.60 -4.81
C LYS A 74 6.47 -5.26 -5.96
N THR A 75 5.20 -5.64 -5.74
CA THR A 75 4.38 -6.27 -6.78
C THR A 75 4.19 -5.36 -8.00
N ARG A 76 3.95 -4.06 -7.80
CA ARG A 76 3.84 -3.11 -8.93
C ARG A 76 5.14 -3.02 -9.72
N LYS A 77 6.28 -2.95 -9.02
CA LYS A 77 7.58 -2.90 -9.68
C LYS A 77 7.86 -4.16 -10.51
N GLU A 78 7.64 -5.33 -9.91
CA GLU A 78 7.83 -6.63 -10.58
C GLU A 78 6.90 -6.78 -11.79
N PHE A 79 5.67 -6.27 -11.70
CA PHE A 79 4.72 -6.29 -12.80
C PHE A 79 5.22 -5.44 -13.99
N VAL A 80 5.66 -4.21 -13.73
CA VAL A 80 6.20 -3.31 -14.77
C VAL A 80 7.45 -3.89 -15.42
N GLU A 81 8.37 -4.45 -14.62
CA GLU A 81 9.59 -5.08 -15.13
C GLU A 81 9.26 -6.25 -16.07
N ARG A 82 8.29 -7.09 -15.68
CA ARG A 82 7.84 -8.21 -16.52
C ARG A 82 7.20 -7.74 -17.82
N GLU A 83 6.31 -6.76 -17.78
CA GLU A 83 5.68 -6.23 -19.00
C GLU A 83 6.73 -5.65 -19.97
N GLU A 84 7.77 -5.01 -19.43
CA GLU A 84 8.85 -4.47 -20.25
C GLU A 84 9.68 -5.58 -20.91
N GLU A 85 9.99 -6.65 -20.17
CA GLU A 85 10.70 -7.83 -20.70
C GLU A 85 9.87 -8.53 -21.79
N GLU A 86 8.58 -8.75 -21.56
CA GLU A 86 7.67 -9.37 -22.53
C GLU A 86 7.56 -8.54 -23.81
N ARG A 87 7.44 -7.20 -23.68
CA ARG A 87 7.42 -6.30 -24.84
C ARG A 87 8.71 -6.38 -25.64
N LYS A 88 9.87 -6.32 -24.98
CA LYS A 88 11.19 -6.44 -25.65
C LYS A 88 11.33 -7.77 -26.38
N ALA A 89 10.87 -8.87 -25.77
CA ALA A 89 10.90 -10.19 -26.40
C ALA A 89 10.01 -10.23 -27.65
N GLN A 90 8.80 -9.67 -27.58
CA GLN A 90 7.87 -9.60 -28.70
C GLN A 90 8.43 -8.76 -29.86
N ASP A 91 9.06 -7.62 -29.56
CA ASP A 91 9.66 -6.74 -30.57
C ASP A 91 10.81 -7.46 -31.32
N CYS A 92 11.66 -8.19 -30.59
CA CYS A 92 12.72 -9.00 -31.19
C CYS A 92 12.19 -10.10 -32.11
N LEU A 93 11.08 -10.76 -31.73
CA LEU A 93 10.44 -11.78 -32.57
C LEU A 93 9.86 -11.18 -33.85
N ASN A 94 9.22 -10.02 -33.76
CA ASN A 94 8.63 -9.35 -34.92
C ASN A 94 9.71 -8.95 -35.93
N LEU A 95 10.85 -8.40 -35.47
CA LEU A 95 11.99 -8.04 -36.33
C LEU A 95 12.60 -9.26 -37.03
N ALA A 96 12.64 -10.42 -36.37
CA ALA A 96 13.17 -11.66 -36.95
C ALA A 96 12.23 -12.31 -37.99
N HIS A 97 10.98 -11.87 -38.09
CA HIS A 97 10.00 -12.35 -39.08
C HIS A 97 9.90 -11.47 -40.33
N ASP A 98 10.50 -10.27 -40.31
CA ASP A 98 10.53 -9.33 -41.43
C ASP A 98 11.83 -9.45 -42.29
N GLU A 99 12.71 -10.43 -42.00
CA GLU A 99 13.90 -10.82 -42.79
C GLU A 99 13.69 -12.15 -43.55
#